data_AF-A0A0D7X3H4-F1
#
_entry.id   AF-A0A0D7X3H4-F1
#
_cell.length_a   1.000
_cell.length_b   1.000
_cell.length_c   1.000
_cell.angle_alpha   90.00
_cell.angle_beta   90.00
_cell.angle_gamma   90.00
#
_symmetry.space_group_name_H-M   'P 1'
#
loop_
_entity.id
_entity.type
_entity.pdbx_description
1 polymer ?
#
loop_
_entity_poly.entity_id
_entity_poly.type
_entity_poly.pdbx_seq_one_letter_code
_entity_poly.pdbx_strand_id
1 'polypeptide(L)'
;MEEKTKTVRHFREGEGGKKRRWYSLIDKIWAVPNLEEAFREVKRNKGAAGVDKVTLKAYESELESHVQALQHALRSKTYRPKPVKRVYIPKADGTLRPLGIPTVEDRVVQAAVKRILEPQMRLN
;
A
#
# COMPACT_ATOMS: atom_id res chain seq x y z
N MET A 1 -5.70 -31.14 18.53
CA MET A 1 -6.18 -30.30 19.64
C MET A 1 -4.98 -29.54 20.16
N GLU A 2 -4.83 -28.23 20.08
CA GLU A 2 -5.72 -27.15 19.66
C GLU A 2 -4.83 -25.91 19.43
N GLU A 3 -5.24 -25.05 18.50
CA GLU A 3 -4.60 -23.79 18.12
C GLU A 3 -4.42 -22.83 19.30
N LYS A 4 -3.36 -22.01 19.26
CA LYS A 4 -3.34 -20.72 19.97
C LYS A 4 -3.02 -19.60 18.97
N THR A 5 -4.10 -19.10 18.37
CA THR A 5 -4.14 -17.92 17.51
C THR A 5 -3.95 -16.60 18.29
N LYS A 6 -3.11 -15.73 17.72
CA LYS A 6 -3.21 -14.26 17.64
C LYS A 6 -3.17 -13.46 18.96
N THR A 7 -1.98 -12.93 19.26
CA THR A 7 -1.84 -11.69 20.04
C THR A 7 -2.27 -10.50 19.17
N VAL A 8 -3.52 -10.09 19.30
CA VAL A 8 -3.98 -8.78 18.84
C VAL A 8 -3.43 -7.76 19.83
N ARG A 9 -2.44 -6.96 19.40
CA ARG A 9 -1.97 -5.83 20.22
C ARG A 9 -3.14 -4.84 20.36
N HIS A 10 -3.72 -4.77 21.55
CA HIS A 10 -4.64 -3.72 21.94
C HIS A 10 -3.93 -2.37 21.77
N PHE A 11 -4.44 -1.54 20.87
CA PHE A 11 -3.98 -0.17 20.69
C PHE A 11 -4.42 0.63 21.91
N ARG A 12 -3.45 1.24 22.60
CA ARG A 12 -3.67 2.04 23.80
C ARG A 12 -4.45 3.30 23.41
N GLU A 13 -5.67 3.43 23.91
CA GLU A 13 -6.39 4.70 23.86
C GLU A 13 -5.64 5.71 24.73
N GLY A 14 -5.22 6.82 24.12
CA GLY A 14 -4.65 7.95 24.84
C GLY A 14 -5.75 8.75 25.52
N GLU A 15 -5.73 8.78 26.85
CA GLU A 15 -6.52 9.71 27.67
C GLU A 15 -6.01 11.15 27.50
N GLY A 16 -6.92 12.12 27.46
CA GLY A 16 -6.60 13.54 27.64
C GLY A 16 -7.13 14.48 26.57
N GLY A 17 -8.10 15.31 26.95
CA GLY A 17 -8.86 16.21 26.08
C GLY A 17 -8.01 17.24 25.32
N LYS A 18 -7.94 17.08 24.00
CA LYS A 18 -7.84 18.16 23.00
C LYS A 18 -8.71 17.74 21.82
N LYS A 19 -9.55 18.67 21.30
CA LYS A 19 -10.42 18.49 20.11
C LYS A 19 -9.76 17.53 19.11
N ARG A 20 -10.31 16.33 18.93
CA ARG A 20 -9.88 15.38 17.88
C ARG A 20 -10.04 16.08 16.53
N ARG A 21 -8.97 16.73 16.06
CA ARG A 21 -8.92 17.29 14.71
C ARG A 21 -8.75 16.12 13.75
N TRP A 22 -9.37 16.25 12.58
CA TRP A 22 -9.50 15.31 11.47
C TRP A 22 -8.16 14.90 10.79
N TYR A 23 -7.10 14.68 11.57
CA TYR A 23 -5.74 14.35 11.12
C TYR A 23 -5.35 12.88 11.36
N SER A 24 -6.28 12.00 11.71
CA SER A 24 -5.96 10.69 12.30
C SER A 24 -5.74 9.53 11.32
N LEU A 25 -5.95 9.72 10.02
CA LEU A 25 -5.82 8.63 9.03
C LEU A 25 -4.63 8.84 8.09
N ILE A 26 -4.39 10.08 7.67
CA ILE A 26 -3.33 10.36 6.69
C ILE A 26 -1.93 10.12 7.26
N ASP A 27 -1.73 10.41 8.54
CA ASP A 27 -0.53 10.11 9.29
C ASP A 27 -0.26 8.60 9.40
N LYS A 28 -1.32 7.80 9.52
CA LYS A 28 -1.24 6.34 9.53
C LYS A 28 -0.95 5.77 8.14
N ILE A 29 -1.38 6.42 7.07
CA ILE A 29 -1.12 5.98 5.70
C ILE A 29 0.39 5.97 5.43
N TRP A 30 1.09 7.08 5.71
CA TRP A 30 2.53 7.19 5.45
C TRP A 30 3.42 6.73 6.63
N ALA A 31 2.85 6.09 7.65
CA ALA A 31 3.65 5.52 8.73
C ALA A 31 4.56 4.42 8.17
N VAL A 32 5.87 4.47 8.46
CA VAL A 32 6.86 3.48 7.96
C VAL A 32 6.39 2.03 8.18
N PRO A 33 5.90 1.63 9.37
CA PRO A 33 5.41 0.26 9.56
C PRO A 33 4.24 -0.12 8.65
N ASN A 34 3.37 0.84 8.30
CA ASN A 34 2.27 0.59 7.38
C ASN A 34 2.74 0.48 5.94
N LEU A 35 3.69 1.31 5.50
CA LEU A 35 4.28 1.27 4.16
C LEU A 35 5.04 -0.04 3.93
N GLU A 36 5.79 -0.52 4.91
CA GLU A 36 6.44 -1.83 4.85
C GLU A 36 5.43 -2.98 4.75
N GLU A 37 4.37 -2.95 5.57
CA GLU A 37 3.36 -4.00 5.52
C GLU A 37 2.57 -3.96 4.20
N ALA A 38 2.29 -2.77 3.68
CA ALA A 38 1.71 -2.58 2.35
C ALA A 38 2.62 -3.19 1.26
N PHE A 39 3.95 -3.02 1.37
CA PHE A 39 4.89 -3.69 0.48
C PHE A 39 4.81 -5.23 0.61
N ARG A 40 4.73 -5.78 1.83
CA ARG A 40 4.58 -7.23 2.03
C ARG A 40 3.30 -7.77 1.36
N GLU A 41 2.18 -7.05 1.43
CA GLU A 41 0.94 -7.40 0.71
C GLU A 41 1.12 -7.36 -0.81
N VAL A 42 1.73 -6.30 -1.34
CA VAL A 42 2.01 -6.16 -2.77
C VAL A 42 2.93 -7.29 -3.26
N LYS A 43 3.97 -7.63 -2.49
CA LYS A 43 4.87 -8.74 -2.82
C LYS A 43 4.12 -10.08 -2.84
N ARG A 44 3.23 -10.33 -1.88
CA ARG A 44 2.40 -11.55 -1.84
C ARG A 44 1.47 -11.66 -3.04
N ASN A 45 0.91 -10.54 -3.50
CA ASN A 45 0.06 -10.49 -4.70
C ASN A 45 0.83 -10.66 -6.01
N LYS A 46 2.17 -10.60 -5.99
CA LYS A 46 3.05 -10.71 -7.16
C LYS A 46 2.68 -9.66 -8.23
N GLY A 47 2.92 -9.95 -9.50
CA GLY A 47 2.57 -9.09 -10.63
C GLY A 47 3.78 -8.43 -11.28
N ALA A 48 3.61 -8.05 -12.54
CA ALA A 48 4.68 -7.50 -13.36
C ALA A 48 5.09 -6.07 -12.94
N ALA A 49 6.26 -5.66 -13.41
CA ALA A 49 6.71 -4.28 -13.26
C ALA A 49 5.83 -3.32 -14.08
N GLY A 50 5.67 -2.10 -13.55
CA GLY A 50 4.96 -1.00 -14.20
C GLY A 50 5.79 -0.35 -15.31
N VAL A 51 5.48 0.92 -15.61
CA VAL A 51 6.13 1.68 -16.70
C VAL A 51 7.62 1.93 -16.46
N ASP A 52 8.03 2.01 -15.20
CA ASP A 52 9.42 2.23 -14.77
C ASP A 52 10.28 0.97 -14.78
N LYS A 53 9.69 -0.19 -15.09
CA LYS A 53 10.36 -1.50 -15.16
C LYS A 53 11.00 -1.96 -13.85
N VAL A 54 10.74 -1.29 -12.73
CA VAL A 54 11.23 -1.70 -11.41
C VAL A 54 10.47 -2.95 -10.97
N THR A 55 11.21 -4.04 -10.74
CA THR A 55 10.63 -5.31 -10.29
C THR A 55 10.42 -5.32 -8.78
N LEU A 56 9.58 -6.23 -8.27
CA LEU A 56 9.43 -6.43 -6.83
C LEU A 56 10.76 -6.76 -6.14
N LYS A 57 11.62 -7.55 -6.79
CA LYS A 57 12.94 -7.93 -6.26
C LYS A 57 13.88 -6.74 -6.15
N ALA A 58 13.92 -5.89 -7.20
CA ALA A 58 14.74 -4.69 -7.20
C ALA A 58 14.22 -3.64 -6.19
N TYR A 59 12.90 -3.51 -6.05
CA TYR A 59 12.32 -2.64 -5.04
C TYR A 59 12.66 -3.13 -3.61
N GLU A 60 12.62 -4.45 -3.39
CA GLU A 60 12.90 -5.07 -2.10
C GLU A 60 14.36 -4.95 -1.67
N SER A 61 15.32 -5.03 -2.60
CA SER A 61 16.74 -4.92 -2.27
C SER A 61 17.11 -3.57 -1.66
N GLU A 62 16.29 -2.54 -1.90
CA GLU A 62 16.46 -1.19 -1.36
C GLU A 62 15.21 -0.74 -0.58
N LEU A 63 14.51 -1.69 0.06
CA LEU A 63 13.20 -1.44 0.67
C LEU A 63 13.21 -0.28 1.68
N GLU A 64 14.20 -0.23 2.56
CA GLU A 64 14.30 0.83 3.59
C GLU A 64 14.41 2.21 2.96
N SER A 65 15.31 2.37 1.98
CA SER A 65 15.51 3.62 1.23
C SER A 65 14.23 4.05 0.51
N HIS A 66 13.58 3.12 -0.21
CA HIS A 66 12.33 3.40 -0.90
C HIS A 66 11.21 3.81 0.07
N VAL A 67 11.06 3.13 1.20
CA VAL A 67 10.01 3.44 2.19
C VAL A 67 10.25 4.81 2.84
N GLN A 68 11.51 5.14 3.18
CA GLN A 68 11.85 6.45 3.75
C GLN A 68 11.60 7.58 2.73
N ALA A 69 12.05 7.42 1.49
CA ALA A 69 11.81 8.37 0.41
C ALA A 69 10.31 8.56 0.15
N LEU A 70 9.55 7.45 0.06
CA LEU A 70 8.11 7.47 -0.14
C LEU A 70 7.38 8.16 1.01
N GLN A 71 7.73 7.84 2.27
CA GLN A 71 7.17 8.53 3.43
C GLN A 71 7.39 10.04 3.31
N HIS A 72 8.62 10.46 3.04
CA HIS A 72 8.96 11.87 2.92
C HIS A 72 8.13 12.54 1.81
N ALA A 73 8.02 11.89 0.65
CA ALA A 73 7.24 12.38 -0.48
C ALA A 73 5.74 12.51 -0.18
N LEU A 74 5.15 11.53 0.53
CA LEU A 74 3.75 11.56 0.96
C LEU A 74 3.50 12.67 1.98
N ARG A 75 4.38 12.78 3.00
CA ARG A 75 4.26 13.77 4.07
C ARG A 75 4.43 15.21 3.56
N SER A 76 5.35 15.41 2.61
CA SER A 76 5.60 16.70 1.96
C SER A 76 4.63 17.01 0.81
N LYS A 77 3.70 16.10 0.49
CA LYS A 77 2.73 16.21 -0.62
C LYS A 77 3.38 16.34 -2.01
N THR A 78 4.62 15.86 -2.15
CA THR A 78 5.38 15.87 -3.40
C THR A 78 5.25 14.58 -4.19
N TYR A 79 4.74 13.50 -3.57
CA TYR A 79 4.45 12.24 -4.28
C TYR A 79 3.53 12.49 -5.50
N ARG A 80 3.91 11.91 -6.64
CA ARG A 80 3.13 11.94 -7.89
C ARG A 80 3.07 10.51 -8.45
N PRO A 81 1.88 9.93 -8.61
CA PRO A 81 1.76 8.58 -9.15
C PRO A 81 2.22 8.54 -10.60
N LYS A 82 2.85 7.43 -10.99
CA LYS A 82 3.30 7.23 -12.37
C LYS A 82 2.15 6.76 -13.27
N PRO A 83 2.24 6.97 -14.59
CA PRO A 83 1.30 6.39 -15.54
C PRO A 83 1.22 4.86 -15.40
N VAL A 84 0.04 4.28 -15.57
CA VAL A 84 -0.13 2.82 -15.55
C VAL A 84 0.33 2.19 -16.86
N LYS A 85 1.07 1.07 -16.77
CA LYS A 85 1.51 0.32 -17.95
C LYS A 85 0.31 -0.43 -18.54
N ARG A 86 -0.01 -0.19 -19.81
CA ARG A 86 -1.06 -0.93 -20.51
C ARG A 86 -0.51 -2.25 -21.02
N VAL A 87 -1.21 -3.35 -20.72
CA VAL A 87 -1.00 -4.65 -21.35
C VAL A 87 -2.35 -5.19 -21.82
N TYR A 88 -2.33 -6.06 -22.81
CA TYR A 88 -3.53 -6.69 -23.36
C TYR A 88 -3.48 -8.18 -23.10
N ILE A 89 -4.53 -8.71 -22.48
CA ILE A 89 -4.68 -10.14 -22.19
C ILE A 89 -5.71 -10.71 -23.19
N PRO A 90 -5.34 -11.72 -23.99
CA PRO A 90 -6.28 -12.35 -24.91
C PRO A 90 -7.40 -13.06 -24.15
N LYS A 91 -8.63 -12.93 -24.67
CA LYS A 91 -9.78 -13.73 -24.27
C LYS A 91 -9.97 -14.92 -25.22
N ALA A 92 -10.81 -15.86 -24.83
CA ALA A 92 -11.16 -17.02 -25.65
C ALA A 92 -11.91 -16.65 -26.95
N ASP A 93 -12.60 -15.51 -26.97
CA ASP A 93 -13.37 -15.01 -28.12
C ASP A 93 -12.52 -14.21 -29.14
N GLY A 94 -11.20 -14.14 -28.95
CA GLY A 94 -10.28 -13.37 -29.80
C GLY A 94 -10.20 -11.88 -29.47
N THR A 95 -11.06 -11.36 -28.57
CA THR A 95 -10.97 -9.98 -28.10
C THR A 95 -9.90 -9.81 -27.02
N LEU A 96 -9.46 -8.57 -26.78
CA LEU A 96 -8.43 -8.26 -25.79
C LEU A 96 -9.04 -7.59 -24.55
N ARG A 97 -8.64 -8.04 -23.36
CA ARG A 97 -8.91 -7.35 -22.09
C ARG A 97 -7.74 -6.40 -21.79
N PRO A 98 -7.95 -5.08 -21.76
CA PRO A 98 -6.91 -4.17 -21.31
C PRO A 98 -6.69 -4.32 -19.80
N LEU A 99 -5.43 -4.36 -19.38
CA LEU A 99 -5.01 -4.31 -17.98
C LEU A 99 -4.04 -3.16 -17.77
N GLY A 100 -4.26 -2.39 -16.71
CA GLY A 100 -3.33 -1.37 -16.24
C GLY A 100 -2.47 -1.93 -15.11
N ILE A 101 -1.15 -1.82 -15.24
CA ILE A 101 -0.19 -2.27 -14.24
C ILE A 101 0.49 -1.02 -13.65
N PRO A 102 0.15 -0.60 -12.42
CA PRO A 102 0.87 0.47 -11.73
C PRO A 102 2.30 0.04 -11.37
N THR A 103 3.15 1.00 -11.02
CA THR A 103 4.50 0.69 -10.53
C THR A 103 4.45 0.02 -9.16
N VAL A 104 5.57 -0.55 -8.71
CA VAL A 104 5.63 -1.18 -7.37
C VAL A 104 5.33 -0.14 -6.29
N GLU A 105 5.96 1.04 -6.38
CA GLU A 105 5.75 2.15 -5.45
C GLU A 105 4.28 2.60 -5.39
N ASP A 106 3.63 2.77 -6.55
CA ASP A 106 2.21 3.15 -6.61
C ASP A 106 1.31 2.08 -5.97
N ARG A 107 1.62 0.80 -6.16
CA ARG A 107 0.89 -0.30 -5.52
C ARG A 107 1.09 -0.30 -4.00
N VAL A 108 2.29 0.05 -3.51
CA VAL A 108 2.54 0.22 -2.07
C VAL A 108 1.68 1.34 -1.51
N VAL A 109 1.60 2.50 -2.17
CA VAL A 109 0.72 3.60 -1.74
C VAL A 109 -0.74 3.19 -1.72
N GLN A 110 -1.23 2.55 -2.79
CA GLN A 110 -2.61 2.07 -2.87
C GLN A 110 -2.95 1.08 -1.76
N ALA A 111 -2.05 0.11 -1.50
CA ALA A 111 -2.22 -0.86 -0.42
C ALA A 111 -2.17 -0.17 0.96
N ALA A 112 -1.27 0.77 1.17
CA ALA A 112 -1.17 1.54 2.41
C ALA A 112 -2.45 2.33 2.70
N VAL A 113 -3.03 2.97 1.68
CA VAL A 113 -4.33 3.66 1.78
C VAL A 113 -5.45 2.66 2.08
N LYS A 114 -5.53 1.56 1.33
CA LYS A 114 -6.55 0.52 1.53
C LYS A 114 -6.56 -0.01 2.97
N ARG A 115 -5.38 -0.34 3.52
CA ARG A 115 -5.23 -0.87 4.88
C ARG A 115 -5.79 0.05 5.96
N ILE A 116 -5.74 1.37 5.76
CA ILE A 116 -6.25 2.36 6.71
C ILE A 116 -7.74 2.64 6.50
N LEU A 117 -8.22 2.69 5.25
CA LEU A 117 -9.60 3.06 4.94
C LEU A 117 -10.59 1.90 5.03
N GLU A 118 -10.21 0.71 4.54
CA GLU A 118 -11.12 -0.45 4.45
C GLU A 118 -11.74 -0.86 5.80
N PRO A 119 -11.00 -0.89 6.94
CA PRO A 119 -11.59 -1.20 8.24
C PRO A 119 -12.67 -0.21 8.67
N GLN A 120 -12.59 1.05 8.25
CA GLN A 120 -13.59 2.06 8.59
C GLN A 120 -14.88 1.87 7.80
N MET A 121 -14.78 1.35 6.56
CA MET A 121 -15.92 1.15 5.67
C MET A 121 -16.68 -0.15 5.98
N ARG A 122 -16.02 -1.13 6.59
CA ARG A 122 -16.60 -2.44 6.91
C ARG A 122 -17.44 -2.47 8.20
N LEU A 123 -17.50 -1.36 8.95
CA LEU A 123 -18.16 -1.30 10.27
C LEU A 123 -19.63 -0.84 10.22
N ASN A 124 -20.27 -0.91 9.06
CA ASN A 124 -21.70 -0.59 8.88
C ASN A 124 -22.49 -1.84 8.47
#